data_AF-A0A7M3Z225-F1
#
_entry.id   AF-A0A7M3Z225-F1
#
_cell.length_a   1.000
_cell.length_b   1.000
_cell.length_c   1.000
_cell.angle_alpha   90.00
_cell.angle_beta   90.00
_cell.angle_gamma   90.00
#
_symmetry.space_group_name_H-M   'P 1'
#
loop_
_entity.id
_entity.type
_entity.pdbx_description
1 polymer ?
#
loop_
_entity_poly.entity_id
_entity_poly.type
_entity_poly.pdbx_seq_one_letter_code
_entity_poly.pdbx_strand_id
1 'polypeptide(L)'
;MSIRLPTAHDKDFFDIEDFENRIINAYNDGSASDSLSADSVHARSIIAAGSGRYRDFSYIAPEIPEFISESCVGCMDCVTMCPDTAILGKVVDEETLNTHLNILPQSEQEEMNTLWPKTRKYWDNREKKGQKPGRFGIFIDPSKCKGCSECVEVCGDKNALAMVGKEKYGMEHHRKLWEFYQALGPTDHDFINERSLMDMMLAEESLLYVGGAGSCAGCGEATALRMMAAATGFVFGKENFGIVNSTGCSTVYGSTYPFNPWDIPWTNSLFENGATDAMGVRARWNQLGWQNKKLWVVGGDGAMLDIGFGSLSRLLASGMDVNVLILDTQVYSNTGGQASTATFTGQDAKFSAHGKVIHGKTERRKEIGAIAAMHPDVYVAQTVTSLPNHFYKSIMEANEFDGPSVISVYTTCQPEHGVGDDAANRQARLAVDTRAFPIFVFDPRKGPRMQDKWSLKGNPSPNKDWHRKKNDEGEFEEVRFRDFAVTEGRFRKQFKDGEPSEAIFSAESDRLAFWNRLQDLAGVERTILDGS
;
A
#
# COMPACT_ATOMS: atom_id res chain seq x y z
N MET A 1 -40.36 22.29 -4.33
CA MET A 1 -39.60 22.69 -3.13
C MET A 1 -38.41 21.75 -3.02
N SER A 2 -37.19 22.21 -3.30
CA SER A 2 -36.00 21.39 -3.10
C SER A 2 -35.70 21.38 -1.61
N ILE A 3 -35.90 20.26 -0.92
CA ILE A 3 -35.46 20.10 0.46
C ILE A 3 -33.93 20.04 0.42
N ARG A 4 -33.26 21.10 0.90
CA ARG A 4 -31.81 21.07 1.14
C ARG A 4 -31.59 20.30 2.44
N LEU A 5 -31.15 19.05 2.33
CA LEU A 5 -30.71 18.28 3.50
C LEU A 5 -29.35 18.84 3.97
N PRO A 6 -29.12 18.99 5.28
CA PRO A 6 -27.83 19.38 5.81
C PRO A 6 -26.78 18.30 5.51
N THR A 7 -25.57 18.76 5.17
CA THR A 7 -24.41 17.99 4.75
C THR A 7 -23.25 18.18 5.72
N ALA A 8 -22.21 17.35 5.64
CA ALA A 8 -21.01 17.50 6.46
C ALA A 8 -20.22 18.81 6.21
N HIS A 9 -20.59 19.59 5.18
CA HIS A 9 -20.04 20.93 4.95
C HIS A 9 -20.79 22.04 5.69
N ASP A 10 -22.01 21.75 6.19
CA ASP A 10 -22.78 22.71 6.98
C ASP A 10 -22.28 22.62 8.44
N LYS A 11 -21.57 23.65 8.93
CA LYS A 11 -20.97 23.67 10.28
C LYS A 11 -21.97 23.40 11.40
N ASP A 12 -23.20 23.88 11.24
CA ASP A 12 -24.29 23.64 12.20
C ASP A 12 -24.70 22.16 12.30
N PHE A 13 -24.33 21.34 11.30
CA PHE A 13 -24.57 19.91 11.26
C PHE A 13 -23.32 19.10 11.62
N PHE A 14 -22.15 19.47 11.10
CA PHE A 14 -20.88 18.83 11.43
C PHE A 14 -19.79 19.89 11.66
N ASP A 15 -19.34 19.98 12.91
CA ASP A 15 -18.24 20.85 13.31
C ASP A 15 -16.99 19.99 13.58
N ILE A 16 -15.95 20.21 12.77
CA ILE A 16 -14.68 19.49 12.90
C ILE A 16 -13.97 19.85 14.21
N GLU A 17 -14.07 21.09 14.67
CA GLU A 17 -13.41 21.53 15.92
C GLU A 17 -14.08 20.88 17.13
N ASP A 18 -15.41 20.76 17.14
CA ASP A 18 -16.13 20.01 18.17
C ASP A 18 -15.80 18.51 18.11
N PHE A 19 -15.74 17.92 16.92
CA PHE A 19 -15.36 16.51 16.76
C PHE A 19 -13.97 16.23 17.35
N GLU A 20 -13.00 17.09 17.05
CA GLU A 20 -11.63 16.96 17.56
C GLU A 20 -11.55 17.20 19.08
N ASN A 21 -12.21 18.23 19.61
CA ASN A 21 -12.07 18.59 21.01
C ASN A 21 -12.94 17.75 21.96
N ARG A 22 -14.13 17.33 21.53
CA ARG A 22 -15.07 16.61 22.39
C ARG A 22 -15.05 15.11 22.13
N ILE A 23 -15.21 14.70 20.87
CA ILE A 23 -15.34 13.27 20.53
C ILE A 23 -13.98 12.58 20.67
N ILE A 24 -12.94 13.08 20.00
CA ILE A 24 -11.63 12.41 20.02
C ILE A 24 -11.05 12.34 21.43
N ASN A 25 -11.12 13.43 22.20
CA ASN A 25 -10.62 13.44 23.58
C ASN A 25 -11.36 12.43 24.48
N ALA A 26 -12.70 12.35 24.39
CA ALA A 26 -13.47 11.39 25.16
C ALA A 26 -13.15 9.92 24.81
N TYR A 27 -12.78 9.64 23.56
CA TYR A 27 -12.32 8.31 23.17
C TYR A 27 -10.89 8.03 23.65
N ASN A 28 -10.02 9.04 23.64
CA ASN A 28 -8.64 8.91 24.11
C ASN A 28 -8.55 8.74 25.65
N ASP A 29 -9.41 9.40 26.41
CA ASP A 29 -9.46 9.28 27.89
C ASP A 29 -10.35 8.14 28.39
N GLY A 30 -11.09 7.48 27.49
CA GLY A 30 -11.98 6.36 27.79
C GLY A 30 -13.34 6.75 28.39
N SER A 31 -13.68 8.03 28.47
CA SER A 31 -14.97 8.52 28.99
C SER A 31 -16.11 8.46 27.99
N ALA A 32 -15.83 8.17 26.71
CA ALA A 32 -16.79 8.30 25.61
C ALA A 32 -18.15 7.64 25.84
N SER A 33 -18.19 6.44 26.46
CA SER A 33 -19.46 5.74 26.73
C SER A 33 -20.37 6.46 27.71
N ASP A 34 -19.78 7.25 28.60
CA ASP A 34 -20.46 7.86 29.75
C ASP A 34 -20.70 9.35 29.52
N SER A 35 -19.84 10.01 28.73
CA SER A 35 -19.82 11.46 28.54
C SER A 35 -20.48 11.92 27.24
N LEU A 36 -20.49 11.09 26.18
CA LEU A 36 -21.02 11.48 24.88
C LEU A 36 -22.52 11.19 24.78
N SER A 37 -23.30 12.23 24.52
CA SER A 37 -24.72 12.09 24.18
C SER A 37 -24.89 11.49 22.79
N ALA A 38 -26.00 10.78 22.57
CA ALA A 38 -26.44 10.44 21.23
C ALA A 38 -26.63 11.71 20.38
N ASP A 39 -26.01 11.77 19.20
CA ASP A 39 -26.10 12.90 18.28
C ASP A 39 -26.36 12.45 16.83
N SER A 40 -26.75 13.40 15.98
CA SER A 40 -27.13 13.12 14.60
C SER A 40 -25.96 12.81 13.66
N VAL A 41 -24.74 13.20 14.02
CA VAL A 41 -23.51 12.93 13.26
C VAL A 41 -23.12 11.48 13.46
N HIS A 42 -23.06 11.04 14.71
CA HIS A 42 -22.77 9.66 15.08
C HIS A 42 -23.85 8.71 14.54
N ALA A 43 -25.12 9.10 14.61
CA ALA A 43 -26.23 8.33 14.04
C ALA A 43 -26.14 8.15 12.50
N ARG A 44 -25.34 8.97 11.81
CA ARG A 44 -25.04 8.83 10.38
C ARG A 44 -23.64 8.25 10.11
N SER A 45 -22.93 7.82 11.14
CA SER A 45 -21.59 7.23 11.06
C SER A 45 -20.57 8.13 10.36
N ILE A 46 -20.69 9.45 10.52
CA ILE A 46 -19.75 10.42 9.95
C ILE A 46 -18.51 10.49 10.84
N ILE A 47 -17.33 10.44 10.21
CA ILE A 47 -16.03 10.57 10.86
C ILE A 47 -15.28 11.72 10.17
N ALA A 48 -14.61 12.58 10.94
CA ALA A 48 -13.76 13.62 10.37
C ALA A 48 -12.65 13.01 9.49
N ALA A 49 -12.44 13.58 8.31
CA ALA A 49 -11.34 13.19 7.44
C ALA A 49 -9.99 13.42 8.15
N GLY A 50 -9.08 12.47 8.02
CA GLY A 50 -7.74 12.55 8.60
C GLY A 50 -7.69 12.55 10.13
N SER A 51 -8.76 12.20 10.84
CA SER A 51 -8.79 12.15 12.31
C SER A 51 -7.79 11.14 12.91
N GLY A 52 -7.28 10.20 12.10
CA GLY A 52 -6.18 9.30 12.49
C GLY A 52 -4.91 10.04 12.95
N ARG A 53 -4.72 11.30 12.56
CA ARG A 53 -3.62 12.15 13.06
C ARG A 53 -3.64 12.33 14.58
N TYR A 54 -4.80 12.17 15.23
CA TYR A 54 -4.94 12.29 16.69
C TYR A 54 -4.83 10.96 17.44
N ARG A 55 -4.66 9.84 16.74
CA ARG A 55 -4.50 8.53 17.37
C ARG A 55 -3.04 8.27 17.71
N ASP A 56 -2.75 7.99 18.97
CA ASP A 56 -1.39 7.68 19.43
C ASP A 56 -1.16 6.16 19.48
N PHE A 57 -0.07 5.70 18.90
CA PHE A 57 0.44 4.33 18.93
C PHE A 57 1.84 4.26 19.55
N SER A 58 2.33 5.34 20.16
CA SER A 58 3.65 5.38 20.76
C SER A 58 3.87 4.31 21.85
N TYR A 59 2.80 3.81 22.45
CA TYR A 59 2.83 2.81 23.52
C TYR A 59 2.74 1.35 23.06
N ILE A 60 2.49 1.05 21.78
CA ILE A 60 2.28 -0.35 21.34
C ILE A 60 3.56 -1.10 20.95
N ALA A 61 4.61 -0.38 20.56
CA ALA A 61 5.89 -0.96 20.15
C ALA A 61 7.02 -0.42 21.02
N PRO A 62 7.94 -1.27 21.52
CA PRO A 62 9.06 -0.82 22.34
C PRO A 62 10.16 -0.16 21.52
N GLU A 63 10.25 -0.46 20.22
CA GLU A 63 11.31 0.02 19.34
C GLU A 63 10.82 1.05 18.32
N ILE A 64 11.76 1.87 17.83
CA ILE A 64 11.56 2.92 16.82
C ILE A 64 12.81 3.01 15.93
N PRO A 65 12.68 3.31 14.62
CA PRO A 65 13.86 3.45 13.78
C PRO A 65 14.64 4.73 14.12
N GLU A 66 15.94 4.57 14.33
CA GLU A 66 16.94 5.63 14.42
C GLU A 66 17.51 5.95 13.03
N PHE A 67 17.69 7.24 12.73
CA PHE A 67 18.28 7.70 11.48
C PHE A 67 19.79 7.86 11.57
N ILE A 68 20.53 7.14 10.72
CA ILE A 68 21.99 7.22 10.60
C ILE A 68 22.29 8.04 9.34
N SER A 69 22.37 9.35 9.52
CA SER A 69 22.41 10.34 8.43
C SER A 69 23.56 10.14 7.44
N GLU A 70 24.75 9.83 7.96
CA GLU A 70 25.99 9.67 7.20
C GLU A 70 25.93 8.55 6.14
N SER A 71 25.12 7.52 6.36
CA SER A 71 24.93 6.43 5.41
C SER A 71 23.77 6.68 4.43
N CYS A 72 23.01 7.76 4.60
CA CYS A 72 21.81 8.00 3.82
C CYS A 72 22.10 8.51 2.41
N VAL A 73 21.45 7.89 1.42
CA VAL A 73 21.57 8.27 -0.01
C VAL A 73 20.37 9.05 -0.55
N GLY A 74 19.35 9.32 0.26
CA GLY A 74 18.14 10.05 -0.17
C GLY A 74 17.23 9.28 -1.13
N CYS A 75 17.17 7.95 -1.03
CA CYS A 75 16.41 7.09 -1.94
C CYS A 75 14.89 7.10 -1.74
N MET A 76 14.41 7.47 -0.54
CA MET A 76 12.99 7.46 -0.15
C MET A 76 12.34 6.06 -0.01
N ASP A 77 13.08 4.96 -0.10
CA ASP A 77 12.53 3.60 0.03
C ASP A 77 11.84 3.40 1.40
N CYS A 78 12.51 3.80 2.49
CA CYS A 78 11.97 3.73 3.85
C CYS A 78 10.67 4.51 4.02
N VAL A 79 10.63 5.72 3.45
CA VAL A 79 9.44 6.57 3.44
C VAL A 79 8.34 5.94 2.62
N THR A 80 8.65 5.28 1.50
CA THR A 80 7.69 4.66 0.56
C THR A 80 7.08 3.37 1.09
N MET A 81 7.82 2.60 1.89
CA MET A 81 7.38 1.28 2.38
C MET A 81 6.72 1.30 3.75
N CYS A 82 6.74 2.42 4.47
CA CYS A 82 6.03 2.53 5.73
C CYS A 82 4.50 2.35 5.56
N PRO A 83 3.83 1.48 6.31
CA PRO A 83 2.37 1.33 6.20
C PRO A 83 1.58 2.49 6.81
N ASP A 84 2.16 3.24 7.75
CA ASP A 84 1.42 4.14 8.65
C ASP A 84 1.78 5.63 8.50
N THR A 85 2.53 6.02 7.47
CA THR A 85 3.02 7.42 7.32
C THR A 85 3.85 7.89 8.53
N ALA A 86 4.48 6.94 9.23
CA ALA A 86 5.23 7.20 10.45
C ALA A 86 6.68 7.64 10.22
N ILE A 87 7.16 7.61 8.99
CA ILE A 87 8.52 8.03 8.61
C ILE A 87 8.43 8.84 7.33
N LEU A 88 8.91 10.08 7.39
CA LEU A 88 8.84 11.06 6.31
C LEU A 88 10.21 11.63 5.98
N GLY A 89 10.37 12.03 4.72
CA GLY A 89 11.55 12.74 4.25
C GLY A 89 11.27 14.24 4.13
N LYS A 90 12.31 15.06 4.28
CA LYS A 90 12.24 16.51 4.04
C LYS A 90 13.46 16.94 3.26
N VAL A 91 13.28 17.86 2.32
CA VAL A 91 14.39 18.58 1.69
C VAL A 91 14.17 20.07 1.91
N VAL A 92 15.19 20.75 2.43
CA VAL A 92 15.21 22.22 2.56
C VAL A 92 16.53 22.77 2.06
N ASP A 93 16.55 24.02 1.64
CA ASP A 93 17.83 24.68 1.39
C ASP A 93 18.55 25.06 2.69
N GLU A 94 19.83 25.39 2.57
CA GLU A 94 20.70 25.68 3.71
C GLU A 94 20.27 26.93 4.50
N GLU A 95 19.65 27.92 3.86
CA GLU A 95 19.17 29.14 4.52
C GLU A 95 17.94 28.84 5.39
N THR A 96 17.00 28.07 4.85
CA THR A 96 15.80 27.64 5.58
C THR A 96 16.18 26.76 6.77
N LEU A 97 17.10 25.82 6.59
CA LEU A 97 17.58 24.98 7.68
C LEU A 97 18.24 25.81 8.79
N ASN A 98 19.18 26.69 8.43
CA ASN A 98 19.90 27.52 9.40
C ASN A 98 18.94 28.45 10.18
N THR A 99 17.91 28.97 9.51
CA THR A 99 16.88 29.80 10.16
C THR A 99 16.18 29.04 11.29
N HIS A 100 15.79 27.79 11.06
CA HIS A 100 15.10 26.98 12.07
C HIS A 100 16.05 26.43 13.13
N LEU A 101 17.29 26.08 12.77
CA LEU A 101 18.31 25.68 13.74
C LEU A 101 18.59 26.81 14.75
N ASN A 102 18.64 28.06 14.30
CA ASN A 102 18.90 29.21 15.18
C ASN A 102 17.80 29.48 16.22
N ILE A 103 16.60 28.90 16.05
CA ILE A 103 15.50 28.98 17.02
C ILE A 103 15.72 28.00 18.18
N LEU A 104 16.42 26.88 17.93
CA LEU A 104 16.69 25.86 18.93
C LEU A 104 17.73 26.33 19.97
N PRO A 105 17.67 25.81 21.22
CA PRO A 105 18.73 25.99 22.19
C PRO A 105 20.09 25.56 21.62
N GLN A 106 21.16 26.29 21.93
CA GLN A 106 22.50 26.02 21.39
C GLN A 106 22.98 24.58 21.63
N SER A 107 22.57 23.95 22.73
CA SER A 107 22.88 22.56 23.06
C SER A 107 22.23 21.53 22.13
N GLU A 108 21.15 21.88 21.43
CA GLU A 108 20.38 20.99 20.55
C GLU A 108 20.68 21.23 19.06
N GLN A 109 21.31 22.37 18.70
CA GLN A 109 21.57 22.75 17.31
C GLN A 109 22.52 21.79 16.59
N GLU A 110 23.60 21.36 17.26
CA GLU A 110 24.59 20.47 16.66
C GLU A 110 23.98 19.11 16.32
N GLU A 111 23.32 18.48 17.31
CA GLU A 111 22.60 17.22 17.13
C GLU A 111 21.59 17.32 15.99
N MET A 112 20.71 18.33 16.01
CA MET A 112 19.73 18.51 14.95
C MET A 112 20.37 18.67 13.58
N ASN A 113 21.45 19.46 13.46
CA ASN A 113 22.16 19.66 12.20
C ASN A 113 22.79 18.38 11.66
N THR A 114 23.22 17.44 12.53
CA THR A 114 23.76 16.14 12.07
C THR A 114 22.75 15.27 11.33
N LEU A 115 21.44 15.51 11.52
CA LEU A 115 20.36 14.79 10.85
C LEU A 115 20.11 15.27 9.40
N TRP A 116 20.94 16.18 8.88
CA TRP A 116 20.78 16.79 7.55
C TRP A 116 21.99 16.52 6.63
N PRO A 117 22.20 15.29 6.16
CA PRO A 117 23.32 14.95 5.30
C PRO A 117 23.24 15.64 3.93
N LYS A 118 24.42 15.91 3.36
CA LYS A 118 24.58 16.33 1.96
C LYS A 118 24.54 15.09 1.06
N THR A 119 23.34 14.64 0.73
CA THR A 119 23.20 13.45 -0.14
C THR A 119 23.60 13.78 -1.58
N ARG A 120 24.16 12.79 -2.30
CA ARG A 120 24.50 12.94 -3.73
C ARG A 120 23.32 13.44 -4.57
N LYS A 121 22.10 13.00 -4.23
CA LYS A 121 20.88 13.28 -4.99
C LYS A 121 20.43 14.72 -4.88
N TYR A 122 20.31 15.26 -3.66
CA TYR A 122 19.76 16.59 -3.41
C TYR A 122 20.84 17.68 -3.29
N TRP A 123 22.10 17.29 -3.08
CA TRP A 123 23.25 18.20 -3.01
C TRP A 123 24.12 18.13 -4.27
N ASP A 124 25.03 17.14 -4.38
CA ASP A 124 26.08 17.10 -5.40
C ASP A 124 25.54 17.18 -6.84
N ASN A 125 24.47 16.45 -7.13
CA ASN A 125 23.87 16.43 -8.46
C ASN A 125 23.23 17.77 -8.82
N ARG A 126 22.73 18.53 -7.85
CA ARG A 126 22.15 19.86 -8.06
C ARG A 126 23.25 20.89 -8.29
N GLU A 127 24.31 20.89 -7.47
CA GLU A 127 25.48 21.76 -7.66
C GLU A 127 26.09 21.56 -9.06
N LYS A 128 26.28 20.31 -9.49
CA LYS A 128 26.79 19.97 -10.84
C LYS A 128 25.91 20.49 -11.97
N LYS A 129 24.61 20.69 -11.73
CA LYS A 129 23.64 21.23 -12.68
C LYS A 129 23.43 22.74 -12.55
N GLY A 130 24.12 23.42 -11.62
CA GLY A 130 23.90 24.83 -11.31
C GLY A 130 22.55 25.12 -10.65
N GLN A 131 21.95 24.12 -10.01
CA GLN A 131 20.69 24.25 -9.26
C GLN A 131 20.96 24.48 -7.77
N LYS A 132 20.01 25.09 -7.04
CA LYS A 132 20.13 25.32 -5.59
C LYS A 132 20.26 23.98 -4.84
N PRO A 133 21.35 23.73 -4.10
CA PRO A 133 21.51 22.46 -3.38
C PRO A 133 20.58 22.37 -2.16
N GLY A 134 20.18 21.16 -1.80
CA GLY A 134 19.24 20.86 -0.72
C GLY A 134 19.83 19.90 0.33
N ARG A 135 19.52 20.17 1.59
CA ARG A 135 19.76 19.31 2.75
C ARG A 135 18.59 18.36 2.90
N PHE A 136 18.88 17.07 3.01
CA PHE A 136 17.87 16.02 3.13
C PHE A 136 17.86 15.46 4.54
N GLY A 137 16.70 15.16 5.10
CA GLY A 137 16.56 14.49 6.40
C GLY A 137 15.41 13.48 6.41
N ILE A 138 15.46 12.56 7.38
CA ILE A 138 14.42 11.57 7.67
C ILE A 138 13.92 11.77 9.10
N PHE A 139 12.61 11.81 9.26
CA PHE A 139 11.95 12.08 10.55
C PHE A 139 10.87 11.06 10.81
N ILE A 140 10.79 10.61 12.06
CA ILE A 140 9.87 9.55 12.49
C ILE A 140 8.83 10.17 13.40
N ASP A 141 7.55 10.00 13.08
CA ASP A 141 6.45 10.31 13.98
C ASP A 141 6.32 9.20 15.02
N PRO A 142 6.69 9.47 16.29
CA PRO A 142 6.67 8.44 17.31
C PRO A 142 5.24 8.02 17.71
N SER A 143 4.24 8.84 17.38
CA SER A 143 2.83 8.54 17.63
C SER A 143 2.21 7.62 16.58
N LYS A 144 2.83 7.48 15.39
CA LYS A 144 2.35 6.59 14.31
C LYS A 144 3.20 5.34 14.16
N CYS A 145 4.46 5.39 14.57
CA CYS A 145 5.38 4.27 14.39
C CYS A 145 4.98 3.07 15.26
N LYS A 146 4.68 1.95 14.59
CA LYS A 146 4.33 0.66 15.21
C LYS A 146 5.50 -0.31 15.33
N GLY A 147 6.74 0.15 15.08
CA GLY A 147 7.93 -0.67 15.25
C GLY A 147 8.09 -1.85 14.27
N CYS A 148 7.39 -1.87 13.13
CA CYS A 148 7.40 -3.01 12.21
C CYS A 148 8.73 -3.28 11.49
N SER A 149 9.70 -2.36 11.54
CA SER A 149 11.00 -2.49 10.89
C SER A 149 11.02 -2.58 9.34
N GLU A 150 9.88 -2.52 8.63
CA GLU A 150 9.85 -2.46 7.15
C GLU A 150 10.79 -1.39 6.56
N CYS A 151 10.83 -0.22 7.19
CA CYS A 151 11.69 0.88 6.75
C CYS A 151 13.20 0.58 6.88
N VAL A 152 13.59 -0.20 7.89
CA VAL A 152 14.96 -0.67 8.11
C VAL A 152 15.30 -1.77 7.11
N GLU A 153 14.39 -2.73 6.93
CA GLU A 153 14.56 -3.84 5.98
C GLU A 153 14.81 -3.32 4.55
N VAL A 154 14.02 -2.35 4.08
CA VAL A 154 14.22 -1.78 2.74
C VAL A 154 15.38 -0.79 2.66
N CYS A 155 15.88 -0.31 3.80
CA CYS A 155 17.15 0.42 3.83
C CYS A 155 18.27 -0.53 3.39
N GLY A 156 18.25 -1.76 3.90
CA GLY A 156 19.15 -2.85 3.55
C GLY A 156 20.62 -2.47 3.77
N ASP A 157 21.48 -2.86 2.83
CA ASP A 157 22.94 -2.64 2.89
C ASP A 157 23.37 -1.17 2.99
N LYS A 158 22.44 -0.22 2.78
CA LYS A 158 22.68 1.21 3.00
C LYS A 158 22.92 1.51 4.48
N ASN A 159 22.36 0.73 5.41
CA ASN A 159 22.53 0.89 6.86
C ASN A 159 22.31 2.33 7.36
N ALA A 160 21.33 3.03 6.78
CA ALA A 160 20.97 4.40 7.17
C ALA A 160 19.82 4.44 8.19
N LEU A 161 19.30 3.28 8.59
CA LEU A 161 18.28 3.12 9.62
C LEU A 161 18.60 1.89 10.46
N ALA A 162 18.32 1.95 11.77
CA ALA A 162 18.40 0.81 12.68
C ALA A 162 17.26 0.89 13.69
N MET A 163 16.69 -0.26 14.09
CA MET A 163 15.73 -0.28 15.20
C MET A 163 16.47 -0.07 16.52
N VAL A 164 15.96 0.83 17.37
CA VAL A 164 16.45 1.06 18.73
C VAL A 164 15.28 1.08 19.71
N GLY A 165 15.55 0.76 20.99
CA GLY A 165 14.58 0.93 22.05
C GLY A 165 14.21 2.40 22.26
N LYS A 166 12.92 2.70 22.42
CA LYS A 166 12.41 4.07 22.66
C LYS A 166 12.99 4.71 23.93
N GLU A 167 13.45 3.90 24.88
CA GLU A 167 14.11 4.33 26.11
C GLU A 167 15.53 4.88 25.89
N LYS A 168 16.18 4.58 24.74
CA LYS A 168 17.54 5.05 24.43
C LYS A 168 17.66 6.57 24.53
N TYR A 169 16.67 7.30 24.01
CA TYR A 169 16.60 8.76 24.04
C TYR A 169 15.36 9.30 24.78
N GLY A 170 14.35 8.46 24.98
CA GLY A 170 13.07 8.84 25.57
C GLY A 170 12.10 9.44 24.55
N MET A 171 10.80 9.32 24.85
CA MET A 171 9.72 9.75 23.95
C MET A 171 9.73 11.25 23.66
N GLU A 172 10.17 12.07 24.62
CA GLU A 172 10.23 13.53 24.46
C GLU A 172 11.24 13.94 23.39
N HIS A 173 12.38 13.25 23.32
CA HIS A 173 13.37 13.49 22.27
C HIS A 173 12.77 13.23 20.88
N HIS A 174 12.09 12.10 20.68
CA HIS A 174 11.45 11.79 19.40
C HIS A 174 10.34 12.78 19.03
N ARG A 175 9.56 13.27 20.00
CA ARG A 175 8.55 14.32 19.77
C ARG A 175 9.19 15.62 19.30
N LYS A 176 10.27 16.07 19.94
CA LYS A 176 11.01 17.26 19.53
C LYS A 176 11.53 17.16 18.09
N LEU A 177 12.07 16.01 17.68
CA LEU A 177 12.52 15.80 16.30
C LEU A 177 11.36 15.94 15.30
N TRP A 178 10.20 15.38 15.65
CA TRP A 178 8.99 15.47 14.84
C TRP A 178 8.44 16.90 14.77
N GLU A 179 8.41 17.61 15.89
CA GLU A 179 7.99 19.02 15.95
C GLU A 179 8.90 19.91 15.11
N PHE A 180 10.21 19.66 15.12
CA PHE A 180 11.15 20.36 14.25
C PHE A 180 10.85 20.11 12.76
N TYR A 181 10.57 18.85 12.39
CA TYR A 181 10.14 18.50 11.04
C TYR A 181 8.88 19.25 10.61
N GLN A 182 7.88 19.34 11.49
CA GLN A 182 6.62 20.05 11.21
C GLN A 182 6.83 21.56 11.06
N ALA A 183 7.70 22.15 11.89
CA ALA A 183 7.98 23.58 11.89
C ALA A 183 8.63 24.08 10.59
N LEU A 184 9.36 23.21 9.86
CA LEU A 184 10.02 23.56 8.60
C LEU A 184 9.04 23.86 7.45
N GLY A 185 7.79 23.42 7.55
CA GLY A 185 6.81 23.53 6.46
C GLY A 185 7.12 22.60 5.27
N PRO A 186 6.47 22.82 4.11
CA PRO A 186 6.56 21.93 2.96
C PRO A 186 7.95 21.92 2.30
N THR A 187 8.30 20.78 1.69
CA THR A 187 9.45 20.72 0.78
C THR A 187 9.16 21.57 -0.45
N ASP A 188 10.10 22.41 -0.88
CA ASP A 188 9.96 23.12 -2.16
C ASP A 188 9.88 22.11 -3.33
N HIS A 189 8.88 22.28 -4.20
CA HIS A 189 8.69 21.45 -5.39
C HIS A 189 9.92 21.40 -6.30
N ASP A 190 10.80 22.39 -6.29
CA ASP A 190 12.08 22.38 -7.03
C ASP A 190 13.02 21.22 -6.61
N PHE A 191 12.83 20.66 -5.42
CA PHE A 191 13.55 19.46 -4.96
C PHE A 191 12.88 18.14 -5.35
N ILE A 192 11.65 18.16 -5.87
CA ILE A 192 10.87 16.97 -6.21
C ILE A 192 11.14 16.57 -7.65
N ASN A 193 11.88 15.48 -7.83
CA ASN A 193 12.19 14.96 -9.15
C ASN A 193 11.12 13.97 -9.62
N GLU A 194 10.21 14.39 -10.49
CA GLU A 194 9.15 13.54 -11.05
C GLU A 194 9.64 12.30 -11.81
N ARG A 195 10.92 12.25 -12.24
CA ARG A 195 11.50 11.03 -12.83
C ARG A 195 11.80 9.94 -11.79
N SER A 196 11.95 10.35 -10.52
CA SER A 196 12.10 9.48 -9.36
C SER A 196 10.76 9.46 -8.64
N LEU A 197 9.89 8.51 -9.00
CA LEU A 197 8.49 8.51 -8.52
C LEU A 197 8.36 8.46 -6.99
N MET A 198 9.37 7.97 -6.27
CA MET A 198 9.39 7.97 -4.81
C MET A 198 9.53 9.39 -4.22
N ASP A 199 10.05 10.36 -4.97
CA ASP A 199 10.24 11.76 -4.51
C ASP A 199 8.91 12.47 -4.34
N MET A 200 7.85 11.97 -4.98
CA MET A 200 6.47 12.35 -4.73
C MET A 200 6.12 12.35 -3.25
N MET A 201 6.70 11.45 -2.45
CA MET A 201 6.46 11.38 -1.01
C MET A 201 7.06 12.56 -0.23
N LEU A 202 7.81 13.47 -0.87
CA LEU A 202 8.26 14.74 -0.29
C LEU A 202 7.20 15.85 -0.38
N ALA A 203 6.23 15.71 -1.29
CA ALA A 203 5.12 16.63 -1.46
C ALA A 203 4.05 16.39 -0.38
N GLU A 204 3.58 17.45 0.27
CA GLU A 204 2.51 17.34 1.27
C GLU A 204 1.18 16.91 0.65
N GLU A 205 0.96 17.24 -0.62
CA GLU A 205 -0.22 16.83 -1.40
C GLU A 205 -0.30 15.30 -1.59
N SER A 206 0.81 14.59 -1.41
CA SER A 206 0.87 13.13 -1.46
C SER A 206 0.48 12.47 -0.13
N LEU A 207 0.44 13.22 0.97
CA LEU A 207 0.22 12.68 2.33
C LEU A 207 -1.27 12.56 2.68
N LEU A 208 -2.06 12.00 1.76
CA LEU A 208 -3.52 11.85 1.91
C LEU A 208 -3.94 10.69 2.81
N TYR A 209 -2.99 9.84 3.19
CA TYR A 209 -3.16 8.81 4.22
C TYR A 209 -2.29 9.23 5.41
N VAL A 210 -2.91 9.78 6.45
CA VAL A 210 -2.20 10.50 7.54
C VAL A 210 -1.66 9.59 8.65
N GLY A 211 -1.81 8.27 8.49
CA GLY A 211 -1.53 7.31 9.55
C GLY A 211 -2.66 7.20 10.57
N GLY A 212 -2.39 6.58 11.72
CA GLY A 212 -3.42 6.37 12.76
C GLY A 212 -4.42 5.25 12.43
N ALA A 213 -4.17 4.51 11.34
CA ALA A 213 -4.95 3.33 10.99
C ALA A 213 -4.74 2.21 12.02
N GLY A 214 -5.79 1.47 12.34
CA GLY A 214 -5.73 0.32 13.26
C GLY A 214 -5.10 -0.95 12.66
N SER A 215 -4.28 -0.84 11.61
CA SER A 215 -3.70 -1.98 10.89
C SER A 215 -2.59 -2.66 11.71
N CYS A 216 -2.31 -3.93 11.41
CA CYS A 216 -1.17 -4.65 11.97
C CYS A 216 0.16 -3.93 11.65
N ALA A 217 1.16 -4.10 12.51
CA ALA A 217 2.53 -3.69 12.21
C ALA A 217 2.99 -4.36 10.89
N GLY A 218 3.53 -3.58 9.96
CA GLY A 218 4.00 -4.09 8.67
C GLY A 218 2.93 -4.34 7.61
N CYS A 219 1.68 -3.96 7.85
CA CYS A 219 0.56 -4.30 6.97
C CYS A 219 0.82 -3.97 5.48
N GLY A 220 0.82 -5.00 4.63
CA GLY A 220 1.03 -4.84 3.19
C GLY A 220 -0.09 -4.05 2.50
N GLU A 221 -1.33 -4.20 2.97
CA GLU A 221 -2.47 -3.45 2.45
C GLU A 221 -2.33 -1.94 2.69
N ALA A 222 -1.97 -1.54 3.91
CA ALA A 222 -1.81 -0.13 4.28
C ALA A 222 -0.71 0.54 3.46
N THR A 223 0.38 -0.18 3.19
CA THR A 223 1.45 0.28 2.29
C THR A 223 0.91 0.54 0.88
N ALA A 224 0.18 -0.42 0.30
CA ALA A 224 -0.41 -0.27 -1.04
C ALA A 224 -1.41 0.89 -1.11
N LEU A 225 -2.28 1.02 -0.11
CA LEU A 225 -3.28 2.09 -0.02
C LEU A 225 -2.63 3.47 0.06
N ARG A 226 -1.61 3.63 0.91
CA ARG A 226 -0.88 4.89 1.01
C ARG A 226 -0.14 5.23 -0.29
N MET A 227 0.48 4.25 -0.95
CA MET A 227 1.13 4.48 -2.25
C MET A 227 0.11 4.90 -3.32
N MET A 228 -1.07 4.25 -3.39
CA MET A 228 -2.14 4.65 -4.31
C MET A 228 -2.63 6.08 -4.00
N ALA A 229 -2.80 6.41 -2.72
CA ALA A 229 -3.24 7.73 -2.28
C ALA A 229 -2.23 8.81 -2.65
N ALA A 230 -0.94 8.53 -2.45
CA ALA A 230 0.15 9.42 -2.81
C ALA A 230 0.19 9.69 -4.33
N ALA A 231 0.16 8.64 -5.16
CA ALA A 231 0.16 8.77 -6.61
C ALA A 231 -1.04 9.55 -7.15
N THR A 232 -2.23 9.28 -6.61
CA THR A 232 -3.44 9.97 -7.04
C THR A 232 -3.46 11.41 -6.53
N GLY A 233 -3.08 11.62 -5.27
CA GLY A 233 -3.05 12.94 -4.63
C GLY A 233 -2.04 13.90 -5.26
N PHE A 234 -0.84 13.42 -5.56
CA PHE A 234 0.20 14.23 -6.19
C PHE A 234 -0.20 14.80 -7.55
N VAL A 235 -0.93 14.01 -8.36
CA VAL A 235 -1.32 14.42 -9.71
C VAL A 235 -2.62 15.22 -9.72
N PHE A 236 -3.62 14.81 -8.93
CA PHE A 236 -4.98 15.33 -9.04
C PHE A 236 -5.40 16.23 -7.87
N GLY A 237 -4.66 16.20 -6.76
CA GLY A 237 -5.02 16.87 -5.52
C GLY A 237 -6.19 16.20 -4.78
N LYS A 238 -6.25 16.41 -3.46
CA LYS A 238 -7.24 15.78 -2.59
C LYS A 238 -8.70 16.09 -2.95
N GLU A 239 -8.95 17.29 -3.47
CA GLU A 239 -10.29 17.75 -3.87
C GLU A 239 -10.86 16.99 -5.08
N ASN A 240 -10.02 16.23 -5.81
CA ASN A 240 -10.42 15.48 -7.00
C ASN A 240 -10.31 13.97 -6.82
N PHE A 241 -10.23 13.49 -5.59
CA PHE A 241 -10.07 12.08 -5.28
C PHE A 241 -11.10 11.64 -4.24
N GLY A 242 -11.77 10.51 -4.47
CA GLY A 242 -12.59 9.85 -3.46
C GLY A 242 -12.54 8.33 -3.54
N ILE A 243 -12.91 7.69 -2.44
CA ILE A 243 -12.85 6.23 -2.27
C ILE A 243 -14.22 5.68 -1.83
N VAL A 244 -14.66 4.62 -2.49
CA VAL A 244 -15.63 3.66 -1.98
C VAL A 244 -14.87 2.41 -1.54
N ASN A 245 -15.16 1.85 -0.38
CA ASN A 245 -14.46 0.68 0.12
C ASN A 245 -15.45 -0.44 0.41
N SER A 246 -15.15 -1.65 -0.07
CA SER A 246 -15.85 -2.87 0.35
C SER A 246 -15.41 -3.27 1.74
N THR A 247 -16.32 -3.83 2.54
CA THR A 247 -16.00 -4.30 3.89
C THR A 247 -14.87 -5.35 3.89
N GLY A 248 -13.90 -5.18 4.79
CA GLY A 248 -12.71 -6.03 4.89
C GLY A 248 -11.71 -5.46 5.91
N CYS A 249 -10.44 -5.90 5.87
CA CYS A 249 -9.41 -5.33 6.74
C CYS A 249 -9.30 -3.81 6.56
N SER A 250 -9.31 -3.35 5.31
CA SER A 250 -9.23 -1.93 4.96
C SER A 250 -10.33 -1.04 5.53
N THR A 251 -11.54 -1.55 5.74
CA THR A 251 -12.58 -0.80 6.49
C THR A 251 -12.34 -0.89 7.99
N VAL A 252 -11.92 -2.05 8.52
CA VAL A 252 -11.73 -2.20 9.96
C VAL A 252 -10.63 -1.27 10.46
N TYR A 253 -9.44 -1.29 9.87
CA TYR A 253 -8.39 -0.36 10.29
C TYR A 253 -8.56 1.06 9.75
N GLY A 254 -9.31 1.24 8.66
CA GLY A 254 -9.50 2.54 7.99
C GLY A 254 -10.67 3.36 8.52
N SER A 255 -11.58 2.79 9.32
CA SER A 255 -12.73 3.52 9.86
C SER A 255 -13.12 3.05 11.26
N THR A 256 -12.14 2.79 12.13
CA THR A 256 -12.39 2.54 13.56
C THR A 256 -12.77 3.86 14.23
N TYR A 257 -14.07 4.12 14.42
CA TYR A 257 -14.55 5.36 15.03
C TYR A 257 -13.82 5.68 16.35
N PRO A 258 -13.36 6.92 16.59
CA PRO A 258 -13.52 8.13 15.76
C PRO A 258 -12.38 8.38 14.77
N PHE A 259 -11.53 7.38 14.50
CA PHE A 259 -10.30 7.51 13.73
C PHE A 259 -10.45 7.06 12.28
N ASN A 260 -10.00 7.91 11.36
CA ASN A 260 -9.94 7.66 9.93
C ASN A 260 -8.59 8.19 9.37
N PRO A 261 -7.78 7.36 8.68
CA PRO A 261 -6.50 7.78 8.13
C PRO A 261 -6.62 8.60 6.83
N TRP A 262 -7.79 8.67 6.20
CA TRP A 262 -7.99 9.31 4.89
C TRP A 262 -8.27 10.80 5.03
N ASP A 263 -7.41 11.67 4.48
CA ASP A 263 -7.66 13.12 4.32
C ASP A 263 -8.42 13.44 3.01
N ILE A 264 -9.35 12.56 2.64
CA ILE A 264 -10.17 12.62 1.42
C ILE A 264 -11.57 12.06 1.69
N PRO A 265 -12.58 12.38 0.84
CA PRO A 265 -13.86 11.70 0.88
C PRO A 265 -13.72 10.19 0.76
N TRP A 266 -14.19 9.48 1.78
CA TRP A 266 -14.15 8.03 1.87
C TRP A 266 -15.50 7.50 2.38
N THR A 267 -15.98 6.41 1.80
CA THR A 267 -17.20 5.75 2.28
C THR A 267 -17.08 4.23 2.19
N ASN A 268 -17.82 3.54 3.04
CA ASN A 268 -18.02 2.09 2.99
C ASN A 268 -19.52 1.80 3.02
N SER A 269 -19.96 0.96 2.10
CA SER A 269 -21.32 0.43 2.08
C SER A 269 -21.37 -0.95 2.75
N LEU A 270 -21.29 -2.04 1.97
CA LEU A 270 -21.27 -3.41 2.47
C LEU A 270 -20.09 -4.20 1.87
N PHE A 271 -20.05 -5.51 2.15
CA PHE A 271 -18.99 -6.38 1.71
C PHE A 271 -19.07 -6.68 0.19
N GLU A 272 -20.29 -6.91 -0.30
CA GLU A 272 -20.59 -7.45 -1.63
C GLU A 272 -20.82 -6.39 -2.71
N ASN A 273 -21.03 -5.14 -2.32
CA ASN A 273 -21.58 -4.11 -3.21
C ASN A 273 -20.66 -2.90 -3.45
N GLY A 274 -19.41 -2.89 -2.98
CA GLY A 274 -18.53 -1.72 -3.15
C GLY A 274 -18.42 -1.26 -4.61
N ALA A 275 -18.33 -2.20 -5.56
CA ALA A 275 -18.28 -1.87 -6.98
C ALA A 275 -19.58 -1.21 -7.50
N THR A 276 -20.75 -1.70 -7.09
CA THR A 276 -22.04 -1.13 -7.52
C THR A 276 -22.37 0.17 -6.79
N ASP A 277 -21.93 0.33 -5.54
CA ASP A 277 -21.99 1.60 -4.80
C ASP A 277 -21.14 2.67 -5.50
N ALA A 278 -19.92 2.32 -5.91
CA ALA A 278 -19.06 3.19 -6.71
C ALA A 278 -19.69 3.60 -8.05
N MET A 279 -20.43 2.71 -8.72
CA MET A 279 -21.21 3.08 -9.91
C MET A 279 -22.28 4.13 -9.58
N GLY A 280 -22.96 4.01 -8.43
CA GLY A 280 -23.93 5.00 -7.96
C GLY A 280 -23.27 6.36 -7.70
N VAL A 281 -22.14 6.37 -6.98
CA VAL A 281 -21.34 7.57 -6.73
C VAL A 281 -20.88 8.22 -8.03
N ARG A 282 -20.31 7.44 -8.97
CA ARG A 282 -19.88 7.92 -10.28
C ARG A 282 -21.03 8.52 -11.09
N ALA A 283 -22.19 7.85 -11.12
CA ALA A 283 -23.37 8.38 -11.79
C ALA A 283 -23.79 9.74 -11.21
N ARG A 284 -23.76 9.88 -9.88
CA ARG A 284 -24.06 11.15 -9.21
C ARG A 284 -23.01 12.22 -9.49
N TRP A 285 -21.72 11.89 -9.45
CA TRP A 285 -20.64 12.83 -9.77
C TRP A 285 -20.74 13.33 -11.21
N ASN A 286 -21.07 12.45 -12.16
CA ASN A 286 -21.27 12.85 -13.55
C ASN A 286 -22.45 13.82 -13.70
N GLN A 287 -23.56 13.64 -12.97
CA GLN A 287 -24.67 14.59 -12.93
C GLN A 287 -24.27 15.97 -12.39
N LEU A 288 -23.28 16.02 -11.50
CA LEU A 288 -22.73 17.26 -10.93
C LEU A 288 -21.65 17.92 -11.80
N GLY A 289 -21.26 17.30 -12.93
CA GLY A 289 -20.18 17.79 -13.77
C GLY A 289 -18.78 17.45 -13.26
N TRP A 290 -18.65 16.38 -12.45
CA TRP A 290 -17.39 15.93 -11.86
C TRP A 290 -16.81 14.71 -12.56
N GLN A 291 -16.97 14.61 -13.88
CA GLN A 291 -16.49 13.47 -14.66
C GLN A 291 -14.98 13.25 -14.48
N ASN A 292 -14.21 14.33 -14.40
CA ASN A 292 -12.74 14.28 -14.30
C ASN A 292 -12.20 13.92 -12.90
N LYS A 293 -13.06 13.87 -11.86
CA LYS A 293 -12.62 13.47 -10.52
C LYS A 293 -12.36 11.96 -10.49
N LYS A 294 -11.33 11.55 -9.76
CA LYS A 294 -10.88 10.16 -9.65
C LYS A 294 -11.61 9.47 -8.52
N LEU A 295 -12.37 8.44 -8.89
CA LEU A 295 -13.11 7.59 -7.97
C LEU A 295 -12.45 6.23 -7.95
N TRP A 296 -12.04 5.80 -6.76
CA TRP A 296 -11.52 4.47 -6.53
C TRP A 296 -12.52 3.63 -5.76
N VAL A 297 -12.63 2.36 -6.12
CA VAL A 297 -13.25 1.33 -5.28
C VAL A 297 -12.17 0.39 -4.78
N VAL A 298 -12.10 0.20 -3.47
CA VAL A 298 -11.08 -0.62 -2.81
C VAL A 298 -11.75 -1.86 -2.21
N GLY A 299 -11.09 -3.01 -2.24
CA GLY A 299 -11.56 -4.20 -1.53
C GLY A 299 -10.52 -5.31 -1.45
N GLY A 300 -10.64 -6.17 -0.45
CA GLY A 300 -9.82 -7.37 -0.33
C GLY A 300 -10.22 -8.45 -1.34
N ASP A 301 -9.44 -9.53 -1.43
CA ASP A 301 -9.75 -10.63 -2.34
C ASP A 301 -11.11 -11.28 -2.06
N GLY A 302 -11.52 -11.44 -0.80
CA GLY A 302 -12.85 -11.96 -0.49
C GLY A 302 -14.01 -11.08 -0.99
N ALA A 303 -13.82 -9.77 -1.01
CA ALA A 303 -14.84 -8.85 -1.53
C ALA A 303 -14.89 -8.92 -3.06
N MET A 304 -13.73 -8.90 -3.70
CA MET A 304 -13.63 -8.66 -5.14
C MET A 304 -13.60 -9.94 -5.97
N LEU A 305 -13.12 -11.05 -5.41
CA LEU A 305 -12.99 -12.33 -6.11
C LEU A 305 -14.13 -13.29 -5.75
N ASP A 306 -14.80 -13.10 -4.62
CA ASP A 306 -15.89 -13.99 -4.18
C ASP A 306 -17.24 -13.29 -4.14
N ILE A 307 -17.65 -12.76 -2.98
CA ILE A 307 -19.03 -12.32 -2.76
C ILE A 307 -19.46 -11.17 -3.67
N GLY A 308 -18.54 -10.23 -3.94
CA GLY A 308 -18.76 -9.07 -4.80
C GLY A 308 -18.28 -9.25 -6.23
N PHE A 309 -17.85 -10.45 -6.64
CA PHE A 309 -17.33 -10.68 -7.99
C PHE A 309 -18.35 -10.34 -9.09
N GLY A 310 -19.63 -10.64 -8.87
CA GLY A 310 -20.71 -10.26 -9.79
C GLY A 310 -20.85 -8.74 -9.91
N SER A 311 -20.77 -8.01 -8.79
CA SER A 311 -20.78 -6.55 -8.73
C SER A 311 -19.58 -5.95 -9.46
N LEU A 312 -18.38 -6.50 -9.23
CA LEU A 312 -17.14 -6.11 -9.90
C LEU A 312 -17.26 -6.32 -11.41
N SER A 313 -17.63 -7.53 -11.86
CA SER A 313 -17.81 -7.83 -13.29
C SER A 313 -18.82 -6.89 -13.94
N ARG A 314 -19.91 -6.53 -13.26
CA ARG A 314 -20.88 -5.55 -13.75
C ARG A 314 -20.27 -4.16 -13.93
N LEU A 315 -19.47 -3.69 -12.96
CA LEU A 315 -18.73 -2.43 -13.06
C LEU A 315 -17.77 -2.44 -14.25
N LEU A 316 -16.99 -3.50 -14.41
CA LEU A 316 -16.03 -3.62 -15.52
C LEU A 316 -16.72 -3.64 -16.90
N ALA A 317 -17.92 -4.20 -16.99
CA ALA A 317 -18.72 -4.18 -18.22
C ALA A 317 -19.50 -2.88 -18.45
N SER A 318 -19.40 -1.89 -17.55
CA SER A 318 -20.22 -0.67 -17.60
C SER A 318 -19.62 0.45 -18.46
N GLY A 319 -18.31 0.45 -18.68
CA GLY A 319 -17.58 1.56 -19.31
C GLY A 319 -17.46 2.81 -18.42
N MET A 320 -17.84 2.76 -17.15
CA MET A 320 -17.73 3.91 -16.23
C MET A 320 -16.28 4.09 -15.77
N ASP A 321 -15.79 5.34 -15.79
CA ASP A 321 -14.49 5.73 -15.23
C ASP A 321 -14.46 5.55 -13.70
N VAL A 322 -14.12 4.33 -13.28
CA VAL A 322 -13.95 3.93 -11.88
C VAL A 322 -12.75 3.01 -11.81
N ASN A 323 -11.81 3.36 -10.93
CA ASN A 323 -10.61 2.57 -10.70
C ASN A 323 -10.86 1.57 -9.57
N VAL A 324 -10.45 0.32 -9.75
CA VAL A 324 -10.58 -0.74 -8.73
C VAL A 324 -9.19 -1.04 -8.17
N LEU A 325 -9.03 -1.01 -6.86
CA LEU A 325 -7.85 -1.53 -6.17
C LEU A 325 -8.22 -2.78 -5.37
N ILE A 326 -7.65 -3.91 -5.77
CA ILE A 326 -7.80 -5.19 -5.09
C ILE A 326 -6.57 -5.44 -4.21
N LEU A 327 -6.81 -5.52 -2.90
CA LEU A 327 -5.82 -5.89 -1.90
C LEU A 327 -5.84 -7.40 -1.75
N ASP A 328 -4.94 -8.09 -2.47
CA ASP A 328 -4.94 -9.55 -2.53
C ASP A 328 -4.07 -10.08 -1.39
N THR A 329 -4.70 -10.59 -0.33
CA THR A 329 -4.01 -11.28 0.78
C THR A 329 -4.16 -12.79 0.69
N GLN A 330 -4.82 -13.31 -0.35
CA GLN A 330 -5.06 -14.74 -0.59
C GLN A 330 -5.86 -15.45 0.51
N VAL A 331 -6.54 -14.70 1.37
CA VAL A 331 -7.37 -15.19 2.47
C VAL A 331 -8.34 -14.08 2.88
N TYR A 332 -9.42 -14.43 3.58
CA TYR A 332 -10.23 -13.42 4.24
C TYR A 332 -9.53 -13.02 5.55
N SER A 333 -8.60 -12.07 5.46
CA SER A 333 -7.76 -11.67 6.60
C SER A 333 -8.59 -11.20 7.80
N ASN A 334 -9.60 -10.34 7.57
CA ASN A 334 -10.39 -9.74 8.65
C ASN A 334 -11.15 -10.76 9.50
N THR A 335 -11.65 -11.82 8.88
CA THR A 335 -12.46 -12.84 9.55
C THR A 335 -11.61 -13.98 10.11
N GLY A 336 -10.28 -13.82 10.09
CA GLY A 336 -9.29 -14.73 10.66
C GLY A 336 -8.88 -15.87 9.72
N GLY A 337 -8.63 -15.57 8.44
CA GLY A 337 -7.90 -16.49 7.56
C GLY A 337 -8.74 -17.58 6.89
N GLN A 338 -9.98 -17.28 6.48
CA GLN A 338 -10.76 -18.18 5.63
C GLN A 338 -10.16 -18.26 4.23
N ALA A 339 -10.25 -19.44 3.62
CA ALA A 339 -9.93 -19.61 2.22
C ALA A 339 -10.87 -18.75 1.35
N SER A 340 -10.27 -18.05 0.38
CA SER A 340 -10.94 -17.35 -0.71
C SER A 340 -10.70 -18.08 -2.03
N THR A 341 -11.29 -17.60 -3.13
CA THR A 341 -10.85 -18.06 -4.46
C THR A 341 -9.47 -17.53 -4.86
N ALA A 342 -8.86 -16.64 -4.08
CA ALA A 342 -7.49 -16.17 -4.27
C ALA A 342 -6.43 -17.04 -3.56
N THR A 343 -6.85 -17.88 -2.60
CA THR A 343 -6.01 -18.82 -1.86
C THR A 343 -5.24 -19.76 -2.80
N PHE A 344 -3.95 -19.96 -2.54
CA PHE A 344 -3.10 -20.85 -3.35
C PHE A 344 -3.42 -22.32 -3.10
N THR A 345 -3.22 -23.17 -4.10
CA THR A 345 -3.25 -24.62 -3.93
C THR A 345 -2.27 -25.06 -2.84
N GLY A 346 -2.67 -26.01 -1.99
CA GLY A 346 -1.88 -26.51 -0.86
C GLY A 346 -1.80 -25.58 0.35
N GLN A 347 -2.34 -24.36 0.28
CA GLN A 347 -2.36 -23.43 1.42
C GLN A 347 -3.28 -23.94 2.52
N ASP A 348 -2.81 -23.88 3.77
CA ASP A 348 -3.62 -24.13 4.97
C ASP A 348 -4.41 -22.86 5.32
N ALA A 349 -5.74 -22.97 5.35
CA ALA A 349 -6.64 -21.87 5.70
C ALA A 349 -7.95 -22.43 6.31
N LYS A 350 -8.74 -21.61 6.99
CA LYS A 350 -10.07 -22.07 7.46
C LYS A 350 -10.94 -22.43 6.25
N PHE A 351 -11.70 -23.53 6.37
CA PHE A 351 -12.42 -24.20 5.27
C PHE A 351 -11.54 -24.86 4.19
N SER A 352 -10.23 -24.84 4.34
CA SER A 352 -9.27 -25.58 3.52
C SER A 352 -8.09 -26.02 4.37
N ALA A 353 -8.40 -26.65 5.50
CA ALA A 353 -7.40 -27.04 6.49
C ALA A 353 -6.57 -28.23 6.01
N HIS A 354 -5.29 -28.23 6.33
CA HIS A 354 -4.41 -29.38 6.13
C HIS A 354 -4.78 -30.51 7.12
N GLY A 355 -5.25 -31.63 6.56
CA GLY A 355 -5.58 -32.87 7.26
C GLY A 355 -4.95 -34.09 6.61
N LYS A 356 -5.42 -35.29 7.00
CA LYS A 356 -4.85 -36.57 6.51
C LYS A 356 -5.23 -36.93 5.07
N VAL A 357 -6.33 -36.37 4.56
CA VAL A 357 -6.90 -36.69 3.24
C VAL A 357 -6.90 -35.47 2.33
N ILE A 358 -7.26 -34.31 2.88
CA ILE A 358 -7.22 -33.03 2.18
C ILE A 358 -6.03 -32.26 2.74
N HIS A 359 -5.06 -31.96 1.89
CA HIS A 359 -3.80 -31.33 2.28
C HIS A 359 -3.83 -29.82 1.97
N GLY A 360 -4.81 -29.10 2.51
CA GLY A 360 -4.99 -27.67 2.20
C GLY A 360 -5.93 -27.41 1.02
N LYS A 361 -5.89 -26.20 0.46
CA LYS A 361 -6.74 -25.80 -0.68
C LYS A 361 -6.49 -26.69 -1.90
N THR A 362 -7.56 -27.20 -2.51
CA THR A 362 -7.46 -28.11 -3.67
C THR A 362 -7.70 -27.42 -4.99
N GLU A 363 -8.52 -26.37 -4.99
CA GLU A 363 -8.90 -25.64 -6.17
C GLU A 363 -7.80 -24.66 -6.55
N ARG A 364 -7.69 -24.41 -7.86
CA ARG A 364 -6.76 -23.43 -8.39
C ARG A 364 -7.23 -22.03 -8.04
N ARG A 365 -6.25 -21.13 -7.86
CA ARG A 365 -6.49 -19.72 -7.62
C ARG A 365 -7.21 -19.07 -8.82
N LYS A 366 -8.15 -18.19 -8.52
CA LYS A 366 -8.84 -17.32 -9.48
C LYS A 366 -7.93 -16.14 -9.83
N GLU A 367 -7.42 -16.13 -11.06
CA GLU A 367 -6.50 -15.08 -11.53
C GLU A 367 -7.27 -13.83 -11.98
N ILE A 368 -7.65 -12.99 -11.02
CA ILE A 368 -8.56 -11.86 -11.23
C ILE A 368 -8.07 -10.86 -12.28
N GLY A 369 -6.77 -10.56 -12.32
CA GLY A 369 -6.23 -9.64 -13.32
C GLY A 369 -6.44 -10.16 -14.74
N ALA A 370 -6.23 -11.45 -14.97
CA ALA A 370 -6.46 -12.05 -16.27
C ALA A 370 -7.95 -12.10 -16.65
N ILE A 371 -8.83 -12.35 -15.68
CA ILE A 371 -10.29 -12.32 -15.88
C ILE A 371 -10.78 -10.89 -16.18
N ALA A 372 -10.26 -9.89 -15.47
CA ALA A 372 -10.58 -8.48 -15.68
C ALA A 372 -10.15 -8.03 -17.10
N ALA A 373 -8.96 -8.45 -17.56
CA ALA A 373 -8.46 -8.10 -18.89
C ALA A 373 -9.31 -8.67 -20.05
N MET A 374 -10.14 -9.69 -19.78
CA MET A 374 -11.08 -10.24 -20.76
C MET A 374 -12.42 -9.49 -20.81
N HIS A 375 -12.67 -8.54 -19.91
CA HIS A 375 -13.81 -7.64 -20.05
C HIS A 375 -13.56 -6.61 -21.17
N PRO A 376 -14.63 -6.04 -21.78
CA PRO A 376 -14.47 -5.05 -22.83
C PRO A 376 -13.83 -3.76 -22.29
N ASP A 377 -12.72 -3.35 -22.90
CA ASP A 377 -12.09 -2.04 -22.70
C ASP A 377 -11.78 -1.68 -21.23
N VAL A 378 -11.10 -2.60 -20.54
CA VAL A 378 -10.64 -2.42 -19.15
C VAL A 378 -9.12 -2.33 -19.12
N TYR A 379 -8.57 -1.29 -18.47
CA TYR A 379 -7.14 -1.26 -18.12
C TYR A 379 -6.89 -2.17 -16.90
N VAL A 380 -5.87 -3.02 -16.96
CA VAL A 380 -5.53 -3.89 -15.82
C VAL A 380 -4.05 -3.84 -15.51
N ALA A 381 -3.69 -3.77 -14.24
CA ALA A 381 -2.36 -4.13 -13.79
C ALA A 381 -2.41 -5.10 -12.61
N GLN A 382 -1.49 -6.07 -12.62
CA GLN A 382 -1.17 -6.90 -11.48
C GLN A 382 0.22 -6.48 -10.99
N THR A 383 0.35 -6.07 -9.73
CA THR A 383 1.56 -5.40 -9.22
C THR A 383 1.88 -5.78 -7.78
N VAL A 384 3.03 -5.33 -7.30
CA VAL A 384 3.48 -5.43 -5.91
C VAL A 384 4.06 -4.09 -5.45
N THR A 385 4.01 -3.79 -4.15
CA THR A 385 4.58 -2.54 -3.60
C THR A 385 6.11 -2.55 -3.63
N SER A 386 6.75 -3.72 -3.53
CA SER A 386 8.21 -3.90 -3.60
C SER A 386 8.82 -3.58 -4.97
N LEU A 387 7.99 -3.24 -5.96
CA LEU A 387 8.38 -2.65 -7.24
C LEU A 387 7.72 -1.26 -7.39
N PRO A 388 8.17 -0.23 -6.63
CA PRO A 388 7.46 1.05 -6.54
C PRO A 388 7.22 1.73 -7.88
N ASN A 389 8.20 1.66 -8.79
CA ASN A 389 8.07 2.23 -10.13
C ASN A 389 7.00 1.54 -10.98
N HIS A 390 6.82 0.22 -10.85
CA HIS A 390 5.76 -0.50 -11.55
C HIS A 390 4.40 -0.17 -10.92
N PHE A 391 4.35 -0.16 -9.58
CA PHE A 391 3.15 0.20 -8.82
C PHE A 391 2.66 1.62 -9.15
N TYR A 392 3.49 2.64 -8.97
CA TYR A 392 3.10 4.03 -9.18
C TYR A 392 2.68 4.31 -10.61
N LYS A 393 3.41 3.77 -11.60
CA LYS A 393 3.00 3.88 -13.01
C LYS A 393 1.63 3.22 -13.25
N SER A 394 1.39 2.06 -12.66
CA SER A 394 0.09 1.38 -12.79
C SER A 394 -1.05 2.24 -12.24
N ILE A 395 -0.86 2.91 -11.10
CA ILE A 395 -1.85 3.83 -10.52
C ILE A 395 -2.06 5.06 -11.40
N MET A 396 -0.98 5.66 -11.92
CA MET A 396 -1.05 6.83 -12.80
C MET A 396 -1.75 6.48 -14.12
N GLU A 397 -1.36 5.39 -14.77
CA GLU A 397 -1.95 4.90 -16.03
C GLU A 397 -3.43 4.51 -15.86
N ALA A 398 -3.81 3.94 -14.72
CA ALA A 398 -5.20 3.68 -14.36
C ALA A 398 -6.00 4.98 -14.22
N ASN A 399 -5.48 5.97 -13.51
CA ASN A 399 -6.14 7.28 -13.38
C ASN A 399 -6.25 8.03 -14.72
N GLU A 400 -5.35 7.80 -15.68
CA GLU A 400 -5.38 8.38 -17.03
C GLU A 400 -6.32 7.64 -17.99
N PHE A 401 -6.73 6.42 -17.66
CA PHE A 401 -7.60 5.61 -18.52
C PHE A 401 -9.04 6.14 -18.43
N ASP A 402 -9.65 6.41 -19.59
CA ASP A 402 -11.04 6.89 -19.67
C ASP A 402 -12.01 5.70 -19.68
N GLY A 403 -12.11 5.02 -18.53
CA GLY A 403 -12.91 3.81 -18.40
C GLY A 403 -12.61 3.04 -17.13
N PRO A 404 -13.20 1.84 -16.98
CA PRO A 404 -12.95 0.99 -15.82
C PRO A 404 -11.49 0.51 -15.80
N SER A 405 -10.88 0.52 -14.62
CA SER A 405 -9.54 -0.01 -14.43
C SER A 405 -9.46 -0.95 -13.23
N VAL A 406 -8.55 -1.92 -13.25
CA VAL A 406 -8.32 -2.86 -12.15
C VAL A 406 -6.84 -2.96 -11.83
N ILE A 407 -6.49 -2.67 -10.59
CA ILE A 407 -5.17 -2.87 -10.02
C ILE A 407 -5.26 -3.97 -8.97
N SER A 408 -4.68 -5.14 -9.25
CA SER A 408 -4.56 -6.22 -8.26
C SER A 408 -3.16 -6.20 -7.65
N VAL A 409 -3.10 -6.07 -6.33
CA VAL A 409 -1.84 -5.91 -5.60
C VAL A 409 -1.66 -7.09 -4.65
N TYR A 410 -0.52 -7.77 -4.74
CA TYR A 410 -0.13 -8.70 -3.69
C TYR A 410 0.13 -7.93 -2.39
N THR A 411 -0.55 -8.31 -1.32
CA THR A 411 -0.40 -7.70 -0.01
C THR A 411 -0.13 -8.78 1.04
N THR A 412 1.01 -8.66 1.70
CA THR A 412 1.38 -9.54 2.81
C THR A 412 0.47 -9.32 4.01
N CYS A 413 -0.01 -10.40 4.61
CA CYS A 413 -0.80 -10.39 5.83
C CYS A 413 -0.03 -11.14 6.93
N GLN A 414 0.52 -10.40 7.88
CA GLN A 414 1.37 -10.95 8.96
C GLN A 414 0.73 -12.18 9.65
N PRO A 415 -0.46 -12.07 10.27
CA PRO A 415 -1.03 -13.18 11.02
C PRO A 415 -1.39 -14.37 10.13
N GLU A 416 -1.96 -14.13 8.94
CA GLU A 416 -2.52 -15.21 8.12
C GLU A 416 -1.52 -15.83 7.15
N HIS A 417 -0.44 -15.13 6.80
CA HIS A 417 0.68 -15.70 6.08
C HIS A 417 1.67 -16.35 7.06
N GLY A 418 1.63 -15.96 8.33
CA GLY A 418 2.52 -16.46 9.38
C GLY A 418 3.95 -15.99 9.16
N VAL A 419 4.11 -14.69 8.88
CA VAL A 419 5.39 -14.02 8.62
C VAL A 419 5.58 -12.87 9.61
N GLY A 420 6.84 -12.42 9.79
CA GLY A 420 7.17 -11.31 10.68
C GLY A 420 6.62 -9.95 10.22
N ASP A 421 6.60 -8.99 11.14
CA ASP A 421 6.13 -7.61 10.88
C ASP A 421 6.99 -6.85 9.87
N ASP A 422 8.22 -7.31 9.65
CA ASP A 422 9.22 -6.74 8.75
C ASP A 422 9.27 -7.45 7.38
N ALA A 423 8.32 -8.36 7.12
CA ALA A 423 8.36 -9.27 5.99
C ALA A 423 7.65 -8.79 4.71
N ALA A 424 6.86 -7.73 4.78
CA ALA A 424 5.94 -7.36 3.71
C ALA A 424 6.66 -7.08 2.40
N ASN A 425 7.69 -6.23 2.39
CA ASN A 425 8.44 -5.93 1.17
C ASN A 425 9.12 -7.18 0.58
N ARG A 426 9.87 -7.92 1.40
CA ARG A 426 10.61 -9.11 0.95
C ARG A 426 9.67 -10.21 0.42
N GLN A 427 8.53 -10.44 1.08
CA GLN A 427 7.56 -11.43 0.62
C GLN A 427 6.89 -11.01 -0.68
N ALA A 428 6.53 -9.74 -0.81
CA ALA A 428 6.00 -9.21 -2.06
C ALA A 428 7.01 -9.33 -3.21
N ARG A 429 8.31 -9.15 -2.94
CA ARG A 429 9.36 -9.37 -3.94
C ARG A 429 9.53 -10.85 -4.30
N LEU A 430 9.59 -11.72 -3.29
CA LEU A 430 9.72 -13.16 -3.46
C LEU A 430 8.54 -13.76 -4.23
N ALA A 431 7.32 -13.24 -4.02
CA ALA A 431 6.14 -13.66 -4.76
C ALA A 431 6.27 -13.42 -6.28
N VAL A 432 6.93 -12.33 -6.70
CA VAL A 432 7.21 -12.07 -8.12
C VAL A 432 8.32 -12.99 -8.63
N ASP A 433 9.41 -13.09 -7.88
CA ASP A 433 10.60 -13.85 -8.29
C ASP A 433 10.31 -15.36 -8.45
N THR A 434 9.37 -15.89 -7.65
CA THR A 434 8.94 -17.31 -7.63
C THR A 434 7.71 -17.63 -8.48
N ARG A 435 7.18 -16.65 -9.23
CA ARG A 435 5.89 -16.77 -9.97
C ARG A 435 4.67 -17.06 -9.08
N ALA A 436 4.75 -16.93 -7.76
CA ALA A 436 3.57 -17.03 -6.91
C ALA A 436 2.53 -15.96 -7.31
N PHE A 437 3.01 -14.74 -7.58
CA PHE A 437 2.23 -13.61 -8.03
C PHE A 437 2.99 -12.83 -9.13
N PRO A 438 2.94 -13.28 -10.40
CA PRO A 438 3.62 -12.57 -11.49
C PRO A 438 2.98 -11.20 -11.71
N ILE A 439 3.75 -10.19 -12.11
CA ILE A 439 3.20 -8.85 -12.40
C ILE A 439 2.91 -8.69 -13.89
N PHE A 440 2.00 -7.81 -14.27
CA PHE A 440 1.80 -7.45 -15.68
C PHE A 440 0.94 -6.21 -15.79
N VAL A 441 0.94 -5.63 -16.99
CA VAL A 441 -0.04 -4.62 -17.42
C VAL A 441 -0.77 -5.13 -18.65
N PHE A 442 -2.08 -4.96 -18.69
CA PHE A 442 -2.92 -5.04 -19.87
C PHE A 442 -3.52 -3.66 -20.15
N ASP A 443 -3.15 -3.07 -21.28
CA ASP A 443 -3.66 -1.76 -21.70
C ASP A 443 -4.40 -1.89 -23.03
N PRO A 444 -5.74 -1.75 -23.05
CA PRO A 444 -6.53 -1.94 -24.27
C PRO A 444 -6.21 -0.93 -25.37
N ARG A 445 -5.54 0.19 -25.04
CA ARG A 445 -5.10 1.24 -25.97
C ARG A 445 -3.87 0.83 -26.80
N LYS A 446 -3.13 -0.22 -26.40
CA LYS A 446 -1.84 -0.59 -27.01
C LYS A 446 -1.97 -1.45 -28.27
N GLY A 447 -2.62 -0.90 -29.29
CA GLY A 447 -2.71 -1.53 -30.61
C GLY A 447 -3.80 -2.60 -30.72
N PRO A 448 -4.02 -3.13 -31.94
CA PRO A 448 -5.19 -3.96 -32.23
C PRO A 448 -5.01 -5.45 -31.86
N ARG A 449 -3.78 -5.96 -31.75
CA ARG A 449 -3.54 -7.38 -31.44
C ARG A 449 -3.56 -7.60 -29.93
N MET A 450 -4.11 -8.74 -29.49
CA MET A 450 -4.15 -9.08 -28.07
C MET A 450 -2.74 -9.03 -27.45
N GLN A 451 -1.74 -9.63 -28.10
CA GLN A 451 -0.36 -9.64 -27.63
C GLN A 451 0.29 -8.27 -27.44
N ASP A 452 -0.12 -7.26 -28.21
CA ASP A 452 0.44 -5.90 -28.08
C ASP A 452 -0.08 -5.20 -26.81
N LYS A 453 -1.19 -5.68 -26.25
CA LYS A 453 -1.86 -5.13 -25.08
C LYS A 453 -1.26 -5.62 -23.76
N TRP A 454 -0.53 -6.74 -23.76
CA TRP A 454 0.06 -7.34 -22.56
C TRP A 454 1.54 -6.98 -22.43
N SER A 455 1.93 -6.54 -21.24
CA SER A 455 3.33 -6.27 -20.89
C SER A 455 3.70 -7.04 -19.63
N LEU A 456 4.69 -7.93 -19.74
CA LEU A 456 5.28 -8.65 -18.61
C LEU A 456 6.52 -7.93 -18.03
N LYS A 457 6.72 -6.66 -18.39
CA LYS A 457 7.88 -5.86 -17.96
C LYS A 457 7.89 -5.73 -16.44
N GLY A 458 9.05 -6.00 -15.84
CA GLY A 458 9.26 -5.96 -14.39
C GLY A 458 9.40 -7.35 -13.78
N ASN A 459 8.86 -8.38 -14.43
CA ASN A 459 9.16 -9.77 -14.04
C ASN A 459 10.61 -10.13 -14.38
N PRO A 460 11.28 -10.89 -13.51
CA PRO A 460 12.60 -11.42 -13.84
C PRO A 460 12.47 -12.60 -14.82
N SER A 461 13.52 -12.81 -15.64
CA SER A 461 13.60 -13.88 -16.65
C SER A 461 12.30 -14.10 -17.46
N PRO A 462 11.72 -13.08 -18.11
CA PRO A 462 10.36 -13.16 -18.65
C PRO A 462 10.20 -14.19 -19.79
N ASN A 463 11.28 -14.62 -20.42
CA ASN A 463 11.32 -15.63 -21.48
C ASN A 463 11.63 -17.07 -20.97
N LYS A 464 11.56 -17.28 -19.65
CA LYS A 464 11.80 -18.59 -19.02
C LYS A 464 10.64 -18.94 -18.09
N ASP A 465 10.47 -20.24 -17.86
CA ASP A 465 9.53 -20.80 -16.90
C ASP A 465 9.80 -20.24 -15.49
N TRP A 466 11.05 -20.36 -15.03
CA TRP A 466 11.49 -19.90 -13.72
C TRP A 466 12.56 -18.80 -13.79
N HIS A 467 12.56 -17.94 -12.78
CA HIS A 467 13.68 -17.04 -12.56
C HIS A 467 14.94 -17.84 -12.18
N ARG A 468 16.12 -17.32 -12.51
CA ARG A 468 17.41 -17.92 -12.16
C ARG A 468 18.27 -16.90 -11.46
N LYS A 469 18.71 -17.22 -10.24
CA LYS A 469 19.61 -16.40 -9.42
C LYS A 469 20.91 -17.15 -9.20
N LYS A 470 22.01 -16.42 -9.01
CA LYS A 470 23.26 -17.05 -8.58
C LYS A 470 23.21 -17.32 -7.08
N ASN A 471 23.58 -18.53 -6.67
CA ASN A 471 23.85 -18.86 -5.27
C ASN A 471 25.22 -18.28 -4.84
N ASP A 472 25.59 -18.49 -3.58
CA ASP A 472 26.83 -17.97 -3.01
C ASP A 472 28.09 -18.55 -3.67
N GLU A 473 27.97 -19.73 -4.28
CA GLU A 473 29.02 -20.41 -5.05
C GLU A 473 29.08 -19.91 -6.51
N GLY A 474 28.18 -19.02 -6.90
CA GLY A 474 28.10 -18.43 -8.23
C GLY A 474 27.36 -19.28 -9.27
N GLU A 475 26.81 -20.44 -8.87
CA GLU A 475 26.01 -21.33 -9.71
C GLU A 475 24.58 -20.81 -9.85
N PHE A 476 23.96 -21.07 -10.99
CA PHE A 476 22.59 -20.60 -11.26
C PHE A 476 21.56 -21.62 -10.79
N GLU A 477 20.74 -21.21 -9.83
CA GLU A 477 19.60 -21.97 -9.32
C GLU A 477 18.29 -21.33 -9.76
N GLU A 478 17.26 -22.17 -9.95
CA GLU A 478 15.91 -21.70 -10.24
C GLU A 478 15.20 -21.28 -8.96
N VAL A 479 14.51 -20.14 -9.03
CA VAL A 479 13.67 -19.62 -7.95
C VAL A 479 12.22 -19.97 -8.29
N ARG A 480 11.61 -20.82 -7.46
CA ARG A 480 10.35 -21.52 -7.71
C ARG A 480 9.34 -21.27 -6.60
N PHE A 481 8.08 -21.64 -6.84
CA PHE A 481 6.99 -21.43 -5.86
C PHE A 481 7.29 -22.03 -4.48
N ARG A 482 7.97 -23.17 -4.41
CA ARG A 482 8.35 -23.80 -3.13
C ARG A 482 9.24 -22.92 -2.25
N ASP A 483 10.08 -22.08 -2.86
CA ASP A 483 11.01 -21.19 -2.16
C ASP A 483 10.26 -20.03 -1.50
N PHE A 484 9.13 -19.63 -2.07
CA PHE A 484 8.18 -18.74 -1.43
C PHE A 484 7.42 -19.46 -0.31
N ALA A 485 6.83 -20.62 -0.62
CA ALA A 485 5.98 -21.35 0.31
C ALA A 485 6.69 -21.75 1.61
N VAL A 486 7.96 -22.17 1.55
CA VAL A 486 8.72 -22.58 2.74
C VAL A 486 8.91 -21.43 3.75
N THR A 487 8.83 -20.17 3.30
CA THR A 487 9.02 -18.98 4.14
C THR A 487 7.75 -18.52 4.86
N GLU A 488 6.60 -19.15 4.58
CA GLU A 488 5.31 -18.72 5.12
C GLU A 488 4.65 -19.79 6.00
N GLY A 489 4.16 -19.38 7.17
CA GLY A 489 3.47 -20.25 8.13
C GLY A 489 2.27 -20.99 7.53
N ARG A 490 1.55 -20.39 6.56
CA ARG A 490 0.39 -20.99 5.88
C ARG A 490 0.71 -22.21 5.01
N PHE A 491 1.98 -22.48 4.73
CA PHE A 491 2.41 -23.72 4.06
C PHE A 491 3.26 -24.63 4.94
N ARG A 492 3.56 -24.25 6.19
CA ARG A 492 4.50 -24.98 7.06
C ARG A 492 4.19 -26.49 7.17
N LYS A 493 2.92 -26.88 7.19
CA LYS A 493 2.48 -28.28 7.28
C LYS A 493 2.72 -29.09 6.01
N GLN A 494 3.05 -28.44 4.90
CA GLN A 494 3.39 -29.05 3.62
C GLN A 494 4.87 -29.40 3.46
N PHE A 495 5.68 -29.08 4.47
CA PHE A 495 7.11 -29.37 4.45
C PHE A 495 7.44 -30.32 5.58
N LYS A 496 8.29 -31.31 5.28
CA LYS A 496 8.86 -32.22 6.28
C LYS A 496 10.37 -32.25 6.10
N ASP A 497 11.11 -31.82 7.11
CA ASP A 497 12.58 -31.74 7.06
C ASP A 497 13.11 -30.91 5.86
N GLY A 498 12.35 -29.89 5.45
CA GLY A 498 12.65 -29.05 4.28
C GLY A 498 12.12 -29.58 2.95
N GLU A 499 11.70 -30.85 2.89
CA GLU A 499 11.20 -31.46 1.66
C GLU A 499 9.72 -31.07 1.41
N PRO A 500 9.38 -30.61 0.19
CA PRO A 500 8.02 -30.21 -0.17
C PRO A 500 7.09 -31.43 -0.37
N SER A 501 5.82 -31.28 0.02
CA SER A 501 4.77 -32.27 -0.25
C SER A 501 4.32 -32.27 -1.71
N GLU A 502 3.55 -33.29 -2.11
CA GLU A 502 2.87 -33.34 -3.41
C GLU A 502 1.97 -32.11 -3.67
N ALA A 503 1.36 -31.55 -2.61
CA ALA A 503 0.53 -30.35 -2.75
C ALA A 503 1.35 -29.13 -3.18
N ILE A 504 2.62 -29.00 -2.73
CA ILE A 504 3.51 -27.92 -3.15
C ILE A 504 3.94 -28.10 -4.61
N PHE A 505 4.23 -29.32 -5.05
CA PHE A 505 4.52 -29.59 -6.46
C PHE A 505 3.31 -29.30 -7.36
N SER A 506 2.10 -29.61 -6.89
CA SER A 506 0.85 -29.25 -7.56
C SER A 506 0.66 -27.73 -7.66
N ALA A 507 0.91 -27.01 -6.56
CA ALA A 507 0.86 -25.55 -6.55
C ALA A 507 1.90 -24.92 -7.48
N GLU A 508 3.14 -25.43 -7.49
CA GLU A 508 4.20 -25.00 -8.41
C GLU A 508 3.79 -25.19 -9.87
N SER A 509 3.18 -26.33 -10.19
CA SER A 509 2.65 -26.61 -11.53
C SER A 509 1.51 -25.66 -11.92
N ASP A 510 0.63 -25.33 -10.97
CA ASP A 510 -0.45 -24.36 -11.19
C ASP A 510 0.10 -22.94 -11.45
N ARG A 511 1.07 -22.49 -10.65
CA ARG A 511 1.73 -21.19 -10.85
C ARG A 511 2.43 -21.11 -12.20
N LEU A 512 3.15 -22.17 -12.58
CA LEU A 512 3.81 -22.25 -13.89
C LEU A 512 2.80 -22.25 -15.04
N ALA A 513 1.68 -22.96 -14.91
CA ALA A 513 0.63 -22.97 -15.92
C ALA A 513 0.04 -21.58 -16.14
N PHE A 514 -0.15 -20.78 -15.08
CA PHE A 514 -0.58 -19.39 -15.21
C PHE A 514 0.50 -18.51 -15.86
N TRP A 515 1.75 -18.64 -15.46
CA TRP A 515 2.87 -17.91 -16.07
C TRP A 515 3.00 -18.18 -17.56
N ASN A 516 2.93 -19.45 -17.97
CA ASN A 516 2.94 -19.87 -19.36
C ASN A 516 1.79 -19.22 -20.16
N ARG A 517 0.59 -19.15 -19.58
CA ARG A 517 -0.53 -18.45 -20.21
C ARG A 517 -0.25 -16.96 -20.39
N LEU A 518 0.37 -16.30 -19.41
CA LEU A 518 0.75 -14.88 -19.52
C LEU A 518 1.78 -14.65 -20.63
N GLN A 519 2.76 -15.54 -20.76
CA GLN A 519 3.74 -15.50 -21.85
C GLN A 519 3.06 -15.62 -23.22
N ASP A 520 2.15 -16.59 -23.36
CA ASP A 520 1.41 -16.79 -24.60
C ASP A 520 0.53 -15.55 -24.92
N LEU A 521 -0.15 -14.99 -23.91
CA LEU A 521 -0.94 -13.76 -24.05
C LEU A 521 -0.11 -12.54 -24.43
N ALA A 522 1.15 -12.46 -23.99
CA ALA A 522 2.09 -11.37 -24.29
C ALA A 522 2.96 -11.62 -25.54
N GLY A 523 2.75 -12.74 -26.24
CA GLY A 523 3.54 -13.08 -27.42
C GLY A 523 5.03 -13.31 -27.14
N VAL A 524 5.37 -13.79 -25.93
CA VAL A 524 6.75 -14.12 -25.58
C VAL A 524 7.14 -15.45 -26.22
N GLU A 525 8.18 -15.45 -27.04
CA GLU A 525 8.74 -16.69 -27.59
C GLU A 525 9.36 -17.53 -26.46
N ARG A 526 8.87 -18.77 -26.32
CA ARG A 526 9.40 -19.76 -25.38
C ARG A 526 9.57 -21.10 -26.05
N THR A 527 10.54 -21.89 -25.58
CA THR A 527 10.70 -23.28 -26.02
C THR A 527 9.63 -24.11 -25.32
N ILE A 528 8.63 -24.56 -26.06
CA ILE A 528 7.68 -25.57 -25.57
C ILE A 528 8.45 -26.89 -25.62
N LEU A 529 8.86 -27.40 -24.47
CA LEU A 529 9.35 -28.77 -24.37
C LEU A 529 8.11 -29.66 -24.50
N ASP A 530 7.92 -30.26 -25.68
CA ASP A 530 6.91 -31.30 -25.86
C ASP A 530 7.19 -32.41 -24.84
N GLY A 531 6.28 -32.56 -23.88
CA GLY A 531 6.41 -33.56 -22.82
C GLY A 531 6.42 -34.96 -23.42
N SER A 532 7.54 -35.66 -23.25
CA SER A 532 7.63 -37.13 -23.34
C SER A 532 7.28 -37.78 -22.01
#